data_AF-A0A7X9ITF9-F1
#
_entry.id   AF-A0A7X9ITF9-F1
#
_cell.length_a   1.000
_cell.length_b   1.000
_cell.length_c   1.000
_cell.angle_alpha   90.00
_cell.angle_beta   90.00
_cell.angle_gamma   90.00
#
_symmetry.space_group_name_H-M   'P 1'
#
loop_
_entity.id
_entity.type
_entity.pdbx_description
1 polymer ?
#
loop_
_entity_poly.entity_id
_entity_poly.type
_entity_poly.pdbx_seq_one_letter_code
_entity_poly.pdbx_strand_id
1 'polypeptide(L)'
;MTQARRTRRTDPFEILARIVGDWFPQHAAGRTPCRLEPDAPAQVAALWAAVGRSPALESQPAFAVPPLREAGRRLMEEICAEWFRRPGPREAWGVARGATGLPAGLPARFRVVDPGDFQIEITDESRDVDDPPLVAVDDLHPRARLLDPSYVGFTITSLLVTATGRREVTQHPRGLAGDRPLAPLYPGLLRVAEGIWIVEPYARPGFSFPGHLRFETYDGYSAFVARQPDDAFAACGAPPGHLFEVTDLPAHLPGLRVVRHGNRLAGLGQVDGVWIWARHGGLRSPVIEISVDPAHREVAAAWIRSLKGRIKQQFGPGYRTVKKGPYTWDYTLPEHPIRTPAPPPPAPHPPAAVQPPAPARTPEEAAIRAEAEALRRLLERSEPQWSASWRPVRLGRSEPAHVRVFWETLGWSDLLAPDLSPPERAGGRAAVRALLENYAAGDPGFRLRPKDLPRAYRLVSVDEQGVGFSITDESSAAPDPPIVTVLSEDGRVLPERPSYVRFAAALALLAALRGFDARPHRGRPPRGREPFPRLVPGAVQVTEDHWLVPDPLAEQLLVFRR
;
A
#
# COMPACT_ATOMS: atom_id res chain seq x y z
N MET A 1 40.69 -35.40 -20.33
CA MET A 1 39.30 -35.80 -19.99
C MET A 1 38.93 -35.15 -18.68
N THR A 2 38.33 -33.96 -18.73
CA THR A 2 37.92 -33.21 -17.54
C THR A 2 36.41 -33.37 -17.41
N GLN A 3 35.96 -34.31 -16.58
CA GLN A 3 34.55 -34.48 -16.23
C GLN A 3 34.13 -33.24 -15.41
N ALA A 4 33.50 -32.28 -16.08
CA ALA A 4 32.85 -31.16 -15.44
C ALA A 4 31.79 -31.71 -14.46
N ARG A 5 32.04 -31.56 -13.16
CA ARG A 5 31.03 -31.74 -12.11
C ARG A 5 29.88 -30.78 -12.41
N ARG A 6 28.82 -31.28 -13.08
CA ARG A 6 27.51 -30.61 -13.12
C ARG A 6 27.01 -30.57 -11.68
N THR A 7 27.25 -29.46 -10.99
CA THR A 7 26.55 -29.13 -9.75
C THR A 7 25.06 -29.16 -10.08
N ARG A 8 24.32 -30.12 -9.50
CA ARG A 8 22.87 -30.15 -9.59
C ARG A 8 22.37 -28.81 -9.04
N ARG A 9 21.81 -27.98 -9.91
CA ARG A 9 21.16 -26.73 -9.51
C ARG A 9 19.96 -27.13 -8.65
N THR A 10 20.01 -26.82 -7.36
CA THR A 10 18.90 -27.08 -6.43
C THR A 10 17.66 -26.33 -6.92
N ASP A 11 16.52 -27.00 -6.88
CA ASP A 11 15.24 -26.40 -7.24
C ASP A 11 14.92 -25.24 -6.26
N PRO A 12 14.69 -24.02 -6.74
CA PRO A 12 14.36 -22.90 -5.87
C PRO A 12 13.08 -23.12 -5.04
N PHE A 13 12.13 -23.96 -5.46
CA PHE A 13 10.98 -24.33 -4.63
C PHE A 13 11.35 -25.27 -3.47
N GLU A 14 12.33 -26.16 -3.64
CA GLU A 14 12.88 -26.96 -2.54
C GLU A 14 13.61 -26.08 -1.52
N ILE A 15 14.35 -25.07 -2.00
CA ILE A 15 14.99 -24.07 -1.14
C ILE A 15 13.94 -23.32 -0.32
N LEU A 16 12.86 -22.86 -0.97
CA LEU A 16 11.75 -22.19 -0.30
C LEU A 16 11.10 -23.08 0.76
N ALA A 17 10.76 -24.33 0.41
CA ALA A 17 10.11 -25.26 1.33
C ALA A 17 10.97 -25.52 2.59
N ARG A 18 12.30 -25.60 2.44
CA ARG A 18 13.22 -25.69 3.58
C ARG A 18 13.18 -24.42 4.43
N ILE A 19 13.29 -23.23 3.83
CA ILE A 19 13.26 -21.96 4.56
C ILE A 19 11.94 -21.81 5.33
N VAL A 20 10.80 -22.06 4.69
CA VAL A 20 9.48 -22.00 5.34
C VAL A 20 9.38 -23.04 6.44
N GLY A 21 9.88 -24.26 6.24
CA GLY A 21 9.88 -25.30 7.27
C GLY A 21 10.73 -24.93 8.50
N ASP A 22 11.89 -24.32 8.28
CA ASP A 22 12.79 -23.86 9.34
C ASP A 22 12.17 -22.69 10.13
N TRP A 23 11.45 -21.79 9.45
CA TRP A 23 10.87 -20.59 10.06
C TRP A 23 9.50 -20.83 10.67
N PHE A 24 8.76 -21.81 10.15
CA PHE A 24 7.41 -22.16 10.58
C PHE A 24 7.31 -23.65 10.96
N PRO A 25 7.91 -24.06 12.11
CA PRO A 25 7.99 -25.48 12.49
C PRO A 25 6.63 -26.18 12.62
N GLN A 26 5.58 -25.46 13.04
CA GLN A 26 4.23 -26.02 13.10
C GLN A 26 3.71 -26.40 11.73
N HIS A 27 4.05 -25.63 10.69
CA HIS A 27 3.73 -26.00 9.32
C HIS A 27 4.54 -27.21 8.87
N ALA A 28 5.85 -27.23 9.13
CA ALA A 28 6.70 -28.37 8.78
C ALA A 28 6.20 -29.70 9.38
N ALA A 29 5.82 -29.68 10.66
CA ALA A 29 5.33 -30.86 11.38
C ALA A 29 3.99 -31.39 10.86
N GLY A 30 3.10 -30.50 10.39
CA GLY A 30 1.78 -30.84 9.87
C GLY A 30 1.70 -30.85 8.34
N ARG A 31 2.83 -30.80 7.63
CA ARG A 31 2.85 -30.62 6.17
C ARG A 31 2.33 -31.86 5.45
N THR A 32 1.33 -31.65 4.61
CA THR A 32 0.78 -32.62 3.67
C THR A 32 1.08 -32.18 2.24
N PRO A 33 1.52 -33.09 1.34
CA PRO A 33 1.71 -32.75 -0.07
C PRO A 33 0.42 -32.24 -0.70
N CYS A 34 0.50 -31.17 -1.48
CA CYS A 34 -0.63 -30.63 -2.23
C CYS A 34 -0.45 -30.94 -3.71
N ARG A 35 -1.33 -31.76 -4.27
CA ARG A 35 -1.35 -32.06 -5.70
C ARG A 35 -2.50 -31.29 -6.36
N LEU A 36 -2.14 -30.42 -7.30
CA LEU A 36 -3.10 -29.66 -8.10
C LEU A 36 -3.59 -30.48 -9.30
N GLU A 37 -4.55 -29.91 -10.03
CA GLU A 37 -5.07 -30.46 -11.26
C GLU A 37 -3.96 -30.61 -12.33
N PRO A 38 -4.05 -31.60 -13.25
CA PRO A 38 -2.99 -31.84 -14.24
C PRO A 38 -2.70 -30.67 -15.17
N ASP A 39 -3.68 -29.78 -15.39
CA ASP A 39 -3.60 -28.58 -16.20
C ASP A 39 -3.40 -27.31 -15.35
N ALA A 40 -2.98 -27.44 -14.10
CA ALA A 40 -2.58 -26.29 -13.28
C ALA A 40 -1.32 -25.63 -13.89
N PRO A 41 -1.20 -24.29 -13.82
CA PRO A 41 0.02 -23.59 -14.22
C PRO A 41 1.27 -24.20 -13.57
N ALA A 42 2.33 -24.40 -14.36
CA ALA A 42 3.45 -25.23 -13.95
C ALA A 42 4.16 -24.74 -12.67
N GLN A 43 4.34 -23.42 -12.51
CA GLN A 43 4.97 -22.87 -11.30
C GLN A 43 4.05 -22.93 -10.09
N VAL A 44 2.74 -22.77 -10.29
CA VAL A 44 1.74 -22.92 -9.23
C VAL A 44 1.71 -24.35 -8.69
N ALA A 45 1.74 -25.33 -9.59
CA ALA A 45 1.84 -26.75 -9.22
C ALA A 45 3.16 -27.06 -8.50
N ALA A 46 4.29 -26.56 -9.01
CA ALA A 46 5.60 -26.77 -8.38
C ALA A 46 5.69 -26.16 -6.98
N LEU A 47 5.17 -24.94 -6.79
CA LEU A 47 5.10 -24.27 -5.50
C LEU A 47 4.37 -25.11 -4.46
N TRP A 48 3.13 -25.51 -4.77
CA TRP A 48 2.28 -26.24 -3.83
C TRP A 48 2.72 -27.69 -3.63
N ALA A 49 3.37 -28.31 -4.63
CA ALA A 49 4.00 -29.62 -4.46
C ALA A 49 5.18 -29.57 -3.46
N ALA A 50 5.98 -28.50 -3.50
CA ALA A 50 7.14 -28.34 -2.62
C ALA A 50 6.76 -27.89 -1.20
N VAL A 51 5.89 -26.88 -1.09
CA VAL A 51 5.50 -26.26 0.20
C VAL A 51 4.41 -27.07 0.90
N GLY A 52 3.46 -27.65 0.17
CA GLY A 52 2.34 -28.40 0.74
C GLY A 52 1.38 -27.53 1.56
N ARG A 53 0.52 -28.18 2.35
CA ARG A 53 -0.47 -27.54 3.24
C ARG A 53 -0.38 -28.10 4.66
N SER A 54 -0.81 -27.33 5.64
CA SER A 54 -0.92 -27.79 7.03
C SER A 54 -2.01 -27.02 7.77
N PRO A 55 -2.58 -27.56 8.86
CA PRO A 55 -3.54 -26.82 9.68
C PRO A 55 -3.00 -25.48 10.21
N ALA A 56 -1.70 -25.42 10.50
CA ALA A 56 -1.04 -24.19 10.95
C ALA A 56 -1.06 -23.11 9.85
N LEU A 57 -0.84 -23.49 8.60
CA LEU A 57 -0.91 -22.59 7.47
C LEU A 57 -2.36 -22.18 7.17
N GLU A 58 -3.29 -23.13 7.21
CA GLU A 58 -4.73 -22.90 6.98
C GLU A 58 -5.38 -21.97 8.01
N SER A 59 -4.81 -21.84 9.20
CA SER A 59 -5.25 -20.87 10.21
C SER A 59 -5.02 -19.41 9.80
N GLN A 60 -4.24 -19.18 8.75
CA GLN A 60 -3.90 -17.84 8.26
C GLN A 60 -4.87 -17.45 7.14
N PRO A 61 -5.41 -16.21 7.13
CA PRO A 61 -6.41 -15.79 6.14
C PRO A 61 -6.03 -16.05 4.69
N ALA A 62 -4.78 -15.71 4.30
CA ALA A 62 -4.25 -15.90 2.94
C ALA A 62 -4.12 -17.36 2.48
N PHE A 63 -4.32 -18.34 3.36
CA PHE A 63 -4.18 -19.77 3.08
C PHE A 63 -5.34 -20.61 3.61
N ALA A 64 -6.41 -19.97 4.10
CA ALA A 64 -7.58 -20.63 4.63
C ALA A 64 -8.29 -21.47 3.55
N VAL A 65 -8.26 -21.01 2.30
CA VAL A 65 -8.86 -21.70 1.16
C VAL A 65 -7.84 -22.67 0.55
N PRO A 66 -8.22 -23.94 0.29
CA PRO A 66 -7.36 -24.84 -0.47
C PRO A 66 -7.06 -24.28 -1.87
N PRO A 67 -5.82 -24.42 -2.38
CA PRO A 67 -5.42 -23.91 -3.70
C PRO A 67 -5.97 -24.80 -4.83
N LEU A 68 -7.17 -25.35 -4.70
CA LEU A 68 -7.86 -26.21 -5.67
C LEU A 68 -8.94 -25.39 -6.37
N ARG A 69 -9.07 -25.51 -7.70
CA ARG A 69 -10.05 -24.70 -8.46
C ARG A 69 -11.47 -25.01 -8.02
N GLU A 70 -11.77 -26.29 -7.77
CA GLU A 70 -13.08 -26.73 -7.28
C GLU A 70 -13.42 -26.15 -5.91
N ALA A 71 -12.46 -26.05 -4.99
CA ALA A 71 -12.67 -25.44 -3.68
C ALA A 71 -12.94 -23.93 -3.82
N GLY A 72 -12.13 -23.24 -4.63
CA GLY A 72 -12.35 -21.84 -4.95
C GLY A 72 -13.69 -21.58 -5.65
N ARG A 73 -14.11 -22.46 -6.56
CA ARG A 73 -15.39 -22.34 -7.28
C ARG A 73 -16.58 -22.40 -6.32
N ARG A 74 -16.61 -23.40 -5.43
CA ARG A 74 -17.70 -23.54 -4.43
C ARG A 74 -17.79 -22.31 -3.52
N LEU A 75 -16.65 -21.85 -3.00
CA LEU A 75 -16.62 -20.68 -2.14
C LEU A 75 -17.09 -19.42 -2.89
N MET A 76 -16.66 -19.26 -4.15
CA MET A 76 -17.12 -18.13 -4.97
C MET A 76 -18.62 -18.22 -5.29
N GLU A 77 -19.17 -19.41 -5.51
CA GLU A 77 -20.62 -19.61 -5.69
C GLU A 77 -21.40 -19.19 -4.43
N GLU A 78 -20.91 -19.52 -3.23
CA GLU A 78 -21.49 -19.09 -1.96
C GLU A 78 -21.43 -17.57 -1.79
N ILE A 79 -20.27 -16.96 -2.05
CA ILE A 79 -20.09 -15.51 -1.92
C ILE A 79 -20.96 -14.76 -2.94
N CYS A 80 -20.98 -15.19 -4.21
CA CYS A 80 -21.83 -14.61 -5.24
C CYS A 80 -23.32 -14.76 -4.90
N ALA A 81 -23.74 -15.91 -4.36
CA ALA A 81 -25.12 -16.11 -3.91
C ALA A 81 -25.50 -15.10 -2.82
N GLU A 82 -24.61 -14.80 -1.88
CA GLU A 82 -24.82 -13.76 -0.86
C GLU A 82 -24.82 -12.35 -1.45
N TRP A 83 -23.82 -12.01 -2.26
CA TRP A 83 -23.72 -10.71 -2.93
C TRP A 83 -24.98 -10.39 -3.72
N PHE A 84 -25.44 -11.35 -4.52
CA PHE A 84 -26.60 -11.18 -5.38
C PHE A 84 -27.94 -11.31 -4.66
N ARG A 85 -28.00 -11.49 -3.34
CA ARG A 85 -29.24 -11.20 -2.57
C ARG A 85 -29.55 -9.71 -2.58
N ARG A 86 -28.51 -8.87 -2.63
CA ARG A 86 -28.62 -7.40 -2.65
C ARG A 86 -28.86 -6.91 -4.09
N PRO A 87 -29.75 -5.93 -4.32
CA PRO A 87 -30.01 -5.39 -5.66
C PRO A 87 -28.77 -4.78 -6.33
N GLY A 88 -27.97 -4.00 -5.59
CA GLY A 88 -26.79 -3.29 -6.11
C GLY A 88 -25.77 -4.21 -6.80
N PRO A 89 -25.20 -5.20 -6.09
CA PRO A 89 -24.29 -6.17 -6.69
C PRO A 89 -24.87 -6.92 -7.89
N ARG A 90 -26.15 -7.32 -7.79
CA ARG A 90 -26.82 -8.04 -8.87
C ARG A 90 -26.92 -7.19 -10.15
N GLU A 91 -27.30 -5.93 -10.01
CA GLU A 91 -27.36 -4.97 -11.13
C GLU A 91 -25.98 -4.67 -11.69
N ALA A 92 -24.98 -4.44 -10.82
CA ALA A 92 -23.60 -4.18 -11.22
C ALA A 92 -23.02 -5.32 -12.06
N TRP A 93 -23.28 -6.56 -11.66
CA TRP A 93 -22.82 -7.76 -12.37
C TRP A 93 -23.72 -8.21 -13.53
N GLY A 94 -24.85 -7.52 -13.78
CA GLY A 94 -25.78 -7.85 -14.85
C GLY A 94 -26.44 -9.23 -14.70
N VAL A 95 -26.61 -9.72 -13.47
CA VAL A 95 -27.12 -11.07 -13.18
C VAL A 95 -28.65 -11.06 -13.15
N ALA A 96 -29.29 -11.91 -13.95
CA ALA A 96 -30.74 -12.02 -13.97
C ALA A 96 -31.30 -12.51 -12.61
N ARG A 97 -32.50 -12.05 -12.23
CA ARG A 97 -33.15 -12.47 -10.98
C ARG A 97 -33.41 -13.97 -11.00
N GLY A 98 -32.87 -14.69 -10.01
CA GLY A 98 -33.02 -16.14 -9.89
C GLY A 98 -32.00 -16.95 -10.69
N ALA A 99 -31.05 -16.31 -11.37
CA ALA A 99 -29.91 -17.00 -11.96
C ALA A 99 -29.05 -17.65 -10.86
N THR A 100 -28.61 -18.88 -11.12
CA THR A 100 -27.71 -19.64 -10.25
C THR A 100 -26.37 -19.81 -10.94
N GLY A 101 -25.30 -19.93 -10.15
CA GLY A 101 -23.93 -20.13 -10.64
C GLY A 101 -23.11 -18.86 -10.72
N LEU A 102 -21.90 -19.00 -11.27
CA LEU A 102 -20.92 -17.93 -11.35
C LEU A 102 -21.21 -16.95 -12.48
N PRO A 103 -21.02 -15.64 -12.27
CA PRO A 103 -21.23 -14.64 -13.31
C PRO A 103 -20.12 -14.70 -14.37
N ALA A 104 -20.47 -14.30 -15.61
CA ALA A 104 -19.55 -14.32 -16.74
C ALA A 104 -18.37 -13.32 -16.64
N GLY A 105 -18.38 -12.42 -15.65
CA GLY A 105 -17.30 -11.46 -15.40
C GLY A 105 -16.07 -12.05 -14.71
N LEU A 106 -16.17 -13.27 -14.15
CA LEU A 106 -15.05 -13.95 -13.53
C LEU A 106 -14.13 -14.62 -14.57
N PRO A 107 -12.83 -14.80 -14.26
CA PRO A 107 -11.95 -15.64 -15.06
C PRO A 107 -12.55 -17.02 -15.33
N ALA A 108 -12.30 -17.58 -16.51
CA ALA A 108 -12.81 -18.91 -16.88
C ALA A 108 -12.18 -20.03 -16.03
N ARG A 109 -10.93 -19.83 -15.59
CA ARG A 109 -10.21 -20.68 -14.63
C ARG A 109 -9.63 -19.78 -13.55
N PHE A 110 -9.89 -20.09 -12.29
CA PHE A 110 -9.36 -19.34 -11.16
C PHE A 110 -9.24 -20.22 -9.92
N ARG A 111 -8.49 -19.72 -8.95
CA ARG A 111 -8.45 -20.17 -7.55
C ARG A 111 -8.73 -18.98 -6.65
N VAL A 112 -9.43 -19.22 -5.55
CA VAL A 112 -9.58 -18.20 -4.50
C VAL A 112 -8.32 -18.24 -3.62
N VAL A 113 -7.73 -17.07 -3.42
CA VAL A 113 -6.50 -16.87 -2.65
C VAL A 113 -6.84 -16.28 -1.29
N ASP A 114 -7.62 -15.20 -1.28
CA ASP A 114 -8.13 -14.57 -0.07
C ASP A 114 -9.63 -14.30 -0.25
N PRO A 115 -10.51 -14.88 0.58
CA PRO A 115 -11.96 -14.69 0.50
C PRO A 115 -12.46 -13.43 1.21
N GLY A 116 -11.59 -12.44 1.46
CA GLY A 116 -11.87 -11.24 2.24
C GLY A 116 -13.27 -10.64 2.09
N ASP A 117 -13.75 -10.02 3.17
CA ASP A 117 -15.16 -9.63 3.35
C ASP A 117 -15.71 -8.69 2.25
N PHE A 118 -14.85 -7.86 1.66
CA PHE A 118 -15.24 -6.83 0.70
C PHE A 118 -14.64 -7.05 -0.69
N GLN A 119 -13.56 -7.81 -0.78
CA GLN A 119 -12.83 -8.04 -2.00
C GLN A 119 -12.27 -9.45 -1.94
N ILE A 120 -12.52 -10.21 -2.99
CA ILE A 120 -11.98 -11.56 -3.14
C ILE A 120 -10.74 -11.45 -4.03
N GLU A 121 -9.63 -11.99 -3.55
CA GLU A 121 -8.42 -12.14 -4.34
C GLU A 121 -8.44 -13.52 -5.01
N ILE A 122 -8.33 -13.55 -6.34
CA ILE A 122 -8.36 -14.77 -7.16
C ILE A 122 -7.23 -14.78 -8.19
N THR A 123 -6.85 -15.96 -8.67
CA THR A 123 -5.97 -16.08 -9.84
C THR A 123 -6.75 -15.91 -11.15
N ASP A 124 -6.15 -15.31 -12.19
CA ASP A 124 -6.67 -15.42 -13.56
C ASP A 124 -5.85 -16.46 -14.35
N GLU A 125 -6.29 -17.71 -14.28
CA GLU A 125 -5.70 -18.85 -15.01
C GLU A 125 -6.34 -19.04 -16.40
N SER A 126 -7.08 -18.05 -16.91
CA SER A 126 -7.72 -18.15 -18.22
C SER A 126 -6.72 -18.20 -19.37
N ARG A 127 -5.46 -17.82 -19.12
CA ARG A 127 -4.35 -17.85 -20.09
C ARG A 127 -3.39 -18.99 -19.75
N ASP A 128 -2.77 -19.56 -20.77
CA ASP A 128 -1.75 -20.61 -20.61
C ASP A 128 -0.40 -19.97 -20.28
N VAL A 129 -0.27 -19.50 -19.04
CA VAL A 129 0.95 -18.95 -18.45
C VAL A 129 1.36 -19.82 -17.25
N ASP A 130 2.67 -19.95 -17.01
CA ASP A 130 3.18 -20.78 -15.91
C ASP A 130 2.87 -20.22 -14.52
N ASP A 131 2.74 -18.89 -14.43
CA ASP A 131 2.41 -18.12 -13.24
C ASP A 131 1.32 -17.09 -13.60
N PRO A 132 0.06 -17.31 -13.18
CA PRO A 132 -1.05 -16.42 -13.48
C PRO A 132 -0.98 -15.14 -12.64
N PRO A 133 -1.56 -14.02 -13.10
CA PRO A 133 -1.71 -12.84 -12.27
C PRO A 133 -2.73 -13.07 -11.15
N LEU A 134 -2.56 -12.33 -10.06
CA LEU A 134 -3.53 -12.19 -8.99
C LEU A 134 -4.43 -10.97 -9.28
N VAL A 135 -5.73 -11.17 -9.20
CA VAL A 135 -6.74 -10.14 -9.43
C VAL A 135 -7.71 -10.05 -8.26
N ALA A 136 -8.24 -8.85 -8.06
CA ALA A 136 -9.30 -8.55 -7.12
C ALA A 136 -10.64 -8.52 -7.83
N VAL A 137 -11.67 -9.09 -7.22
CA VAL A 137 -13.06 -8.89 -7.60
C VAL A 137 -13.86 -8.45 -6.38
N ASP A 138 -14.83 -7.56 -6.57
CA ASP A 138 -15.71 -7.09 -5.50
C ASP A 138 -17.18 -7.10 -5.95
N ASP A 139 -18.08 -6.87 -4.99
CA ASP A 139 -19.51 -7.00 -5.21
C ASP A 139 -20.09 -5.92 -6.14
N LEU A 140 -19.43 -4.78 -6.30
CA LEU A 140 -19.92 -3.62 -7.06
C LEU A 140 -19.18 -3.38 -8.38
N HIS A 141 -18.01 -3.99 -8.55
CA HIS A 141 -17.16 -3.85 -9.72
C HIS A 141 -16.96 -5.23 -10.36
N PRO A 142 -17.76 -5.58 -11.39
CA PRO A 142 -17.68 -6.90 -12.03
C PRO A 142 -16.40 -7.14 -12.83
N ARG A 143 -15.49 -6.15 -12.88
CA ARG A 143 -14.23 -6.23 -13.60
C ARG A 143 -13.12 -6.56 -12.62
N ALA A 144 -12.45 -7.68 -12.88
CA ALA A 144 -11.25 -8.06 -12.16
C ALA A 144 -10.16 -6.97 -12.26
N ARG A 145 -9.68 -6.49 -11.11
CA ARG A 145 -8.61 -5.49 -11.01
C ARG A 145 -7.29 -6.20 -10.74
N LEU A 146 -6.26 -5.94 -11.54
CA LEU A 146 -4.94 -6.52 -11.32
C LEU A 146 -4.38 -6.06 -9.96
N LEU A 147 -4.05 -7.03 -9.10
CA LEU A 147 -3.38 -6.79 -7.81
C LEU A 147 -1.88 -7.03 -7.91
N ASP A 148 -1.51 -8.16 -8.51
CA ASP A 148 -0.13 -8.59 -8.66
C ASP A 148 0.04 -9.31 -10.01
N PRO A 149 1.09 -9.02 -10.79
CA PRO A 149 1.36 -9.76 -12.01
C PRO A 149 1.73 -11.24 -11.77
N SER A 150 2.03 -11.65 -10.53
CA SER A 150 2.55 -12.96 -10.18
C SER A 150 1.86 -13.54 -8.94
N TYR A 151 1.05 -14.58 -9.12
CA TYR A 151 0.48 -15.34 -8.01
C TYR A 151 1.56 -16.06 -7.21
N VAL A 152 2.57 -16.63 -7.87
CA VAL A 152 3.68 -17.33 -7.19
C VAL A 152 4.48 -16.36 -6.33
N GLY A 153 4.84 -15.19 -6.87
CA GLY A 153 5.54 -14.13 -6.14
C GLY A 153 4.75 -13.67 -4.92
N PHE A 154 3.46 -13.37 -5.09
CA PHE A 154 2.56 -13.02 -4.00
C PHE A 154 2.51 -14.11 -2.92
N THR A 155 2.32 -15.38 -3.33
CA THR A 155 2.20 -16.51 -2.41
C THR A 155 3.50 -16.74 -1.64
N ILE A 156 4.66 -16.61 -2.29
CA ILE A 156 5.98 -16.70 -1.63
C ILE A 156 6.13 -15.58 -0.59
N THR A 157 5.79 -14.33 -0.94
CA THR A 157 5.81 -13.22 0.02
C THR A 157 4.91 -13.54 1.22
N SER A 158 3.65 -13.90 1.00
CA SER A 158 2.70 -14.22 2.07
C SER A 158 3.20 -15.37 2.95
N LEU A 159 3.76 -16.43 2.36
CA LEU A 159 4.34 -17.56 3.10
C LEU A 159 5.50 -17.12 3.99
N LEU A 160 6.44 -16.34 3.43
CA LEU A 160 7.60 -15.87 4.17
C LEU A 160 7.19 -14.91 5.29
N VAL A 161 6.27 -13.97 5.03
CA VAL A 161 5.74 -13.04 6.04
C VAL A 161 5.05 -13.79 7.17
N THR A 162 4.16 -14.72 6.84
CA THR A 162 3.54 -15.62 7.83
C THR A 162 4.60 -16.37 8.64
N ALA A 163 5.62 -16.93 7.97
CA ALA A 163 6.68 -17.69 8.62
C ALA A 163 7.60 -16.82 9.49
N THR A 164 7.73 -15.51 9.23
CA THR A 164 8.47 -14.60 10.13
C THR A 164 7.76 -14.40 11.48
N GLY A 165 6.42 -14.57 11.52
CA GLY A 165 5.61 -14.45 12.73
C GLY A 165 5.75 -13.09 13.44
N ARG A 166 5.76 -13.08 14.78
CA ARG A 166 5.88 -11.86 15.60
C ARG A 166 7.29 -11.21 15.58
N ARG A 167 8.27 -11.78 14.86
CA ARG A 167 9.66 -11.31 14.82
C ARG A 167 9.89 -10.36 13.65
N GLU A 168 9.15 -9.26 13.63
CA GLU A 168 9.15 -8.31 12.52
C GLU A 168 9.64 -6.94 12.99
N VAL A 169 10.49 -6.30 12.18
CA VAL A 169 10.79 -4.88 12.28
C VAL A 169 10.37 -4.23 10.96
N THR A 170 9.50 -3.22 11.02
CA THR A 170 8.98 -2.48 9.85
C THR A 170 9.94 -1.42 9.32
N GLN A 171 11.14 -1.30 9.88
CA GLN A 171 12.16 -0.35 9.45
C GLN A 171 13.51 -1.05 9.39
N HIS A 172 14.01 -1.24 8.17
CA HIS A 172 15.32 -1.80 7.91
C HIS A 172 16.05 -0.92 6.88
N PRO A 173 17.40 -0.99 6.83
CA PRO A 173 18.17 -0.21 5.88
C PRO A 173 17.89 -0.69 4.46
N ARG A 174 17.58 0.26 3.57
CA ARG A 174 17.54 -0.03 2.14
C ARG A 174 18.97 -0.21 1.62
N GLY A 175 19.15 -1.09 0.64
CA GLY A 175 20.43 -1.24 -0.07
C GLY A 175 21.49 -2.07 0.67
N LEU A 176 21.09 -2.88 1.64
CA LEU A 176 22.00 -3.87 2.22
C LEU A 176 22.40 -4.90 1.14
N ALA A 177 23.68 -5.24 1.10
CA ALA A 177 24.16 -6.36 0.32
C ALA A 177 23.86 -7.68 1.04
N GLY A 178 23.53 -8.72 0.28
CA GLY A 178 23.23 -10.04 0.83
C GLY A 178 22.99 -11.08 -0.25
N ASP A 179 22.93 -12.33 0.17
CA ASP A 179 22.66 -13.46 -0.73
C ASP A 179 21.16 -13.54 -1.04
N ARG A 180 20.79 -13.80 -2.30
CA ARG A 180 19.40 -13.97 -2.73
C ARG A 180 19.13 -15.42 -3.11
N PRO A 181 18.86 -16.32 -2.14
CA PRO A 181 18.76 -17.75 -2.41
C PRO A 181 17.56 -18.14 -3.28
N LEU A 182 16.57 -17.25 -3.40
CA LEU A 182 15.40 -17.43 -4.26
C LEU A 182 15.40 -16.52 -5.49
N ALA A 183 16.51 -15.87 -5.85
CA ALA A 183 16.56 -14.88 -6.93
C ALA A 183 15.82 -15.25 -8.24
N PRO A 184 15.85 -16.51 -8.72
CA PRO A 184 15.13 -16.90 -9.94
C PRO A 184 13.60 -16.88 -9.82
N LEU A 185 13.04 -17.06 -8.62
CA LEU A 185 11.60 -17.10 -8.37
C LEU A 185 11.10 -15.82 -7.67
N TYR A 186 11.85 -15.40 -6.66
CA TYR A 186 11.48 -14.31 -5.77
C TYR A 186 12.76 -13.56 -5.34
N PRO A 187 13.12 -12.47 -6.03
CA PRO A 187 14.32 -11.71 -5.68
C PRO A 187 14.18 -10.96 -4.36
N GLY A 188 12.96 -10.81 -3.82
CA GLY A 188 12.69 -10.07 -2.58
C GLY A 188 13.19 -10.74 -1.29
N LEU A 189 13.66 -11.99 -1.34
CA LEU A 189 14.26 -12.65 -0.17
C LEU A 189 15.79 -12.45 -0.16
N LEU A 190 16.26 -11.70 0.85
CA LEU A 190 17.67 -11.36 1.03
C LEU A 190 18.21 -11.86 2.37
N ARG A 191 19.32 -12.60 2.34
CA ARG A 191 20.08 -12.99 3.54
C ARG A 191 21.24 -12.00 3.73
N VAL A 192 21.13 -11.11 4.71
CA VAL A 192 22.12 -10.05 4.96
C VAL A 192 23.17 -10.45 6.00
N ALA A 193 22.87 -11.44 6.83
CA ALA A 193 23.79 -12.04 7.78
C ALA A 193 23.30 -13.44 8.21
N GLU A 194 24.10 -14.13 9.02
CA GLU A 194 23.64 -15.36 9.66
C GLU A 194 22.43 -15.08 10.56
N GLY A 195 21.38 -15.88 10.40
CA GLY A 195 20.12 -15.71 11.13
C GLY A 195 19.30 -14.46 10.77
N ILE A 196 19.77 -13.57 9.87
CA ILE A 196 19.11 -12.30 9.55
C ILE A 196 18.73 -12.23 8.07
N TRP A 197 17.44 -12.02 7.86
CA TRP A 197 16.79 -12.09 6.56
C TRP A 197 15.87 -10.91 6.37
N ILE A 198 15.76 -10.45 5.14
CA ILE A 198 14.82 -9.41 4.71
C ILE A 198 13.90 -10.04 3.67
N VAL A 199 12.61 -9.87 3.88
CA VAL A 199 11.54 -10.23 2.96
C VAL A 199 10.98 -8.92 2.43
N GLU A 200 11.46 -8.50 1.27
CA GLU A 200 10.92 -7.35 0.55
C GLU A 200 9.60 -7.76 -0.11
N PRO A 201 8.45 -7.25 0.35
CA PRO A 201 7.18 -7.56 -0.29
C PRO A 201 7.26 -7.17 -1.76
N TYR A 202 6.63 -7.98 -2.61
CA TYR A 202 6.54 -7.66 -4.02
C TYR A 202 5.95 -6.26 -4.16
N ALA A 203 6.62 -5.39 -4.92
CA ALA A 203 6.22 -4.00 -5.05
C ALA A 203 4.87 -3.93 -5.77
N ARG A 204 3.79 -3.76 -5.03
CA ARG A 204 2.49 -3.39 -5.62
C ARG A 204 2.63 -1.96 -6.16
N PRO A 205 2.27 -1.68 -7.42
CA PRO A 205 2.26 -0.31 -7.94
C PRO A 205 1.47 0.61 -6.99
N GLY A 206 2.08 1.70 -6.53
CA GLY A 206 1.47 2.64 -5.58
C GLY A 206 1.70 2.37 -4.10
N PHE A 207 2.27 1.22 -3.71
CA PHE A 207 2.46 0.86 -2.30
C PHE A 207 3.92 0.58 -1.94
N SER A 208 4.45 1.35 -0.99
CA SER A 208 5.70 1.03 -0.30
C SER A 208 5.38 0.28 0.98
N PHE A 209 5.26 -1.04 0.91
CA PHE A 209 5.24 -1.85 2.13
C PHE A 209 6.65 -1.87 2.76
N PRO A 210 6.78 -1.65 4.07
CA PRO A 210 8.05 -1.88 4.72
C PRO A 210 8.41 -3.36 4.59
N GLY A 211 9.60 -3.65 4.08
CA GLY A 211 10.10 -5.03 4.08
C GLY A 211 10.19 -5.60 5.50
N HIS A 212 9.91 -6.90 5.59
CA HIS A 212 9.85 -7.61 6.86
C HIS A 212 11.24 -8.18 7.16
N LEU A 213 11.79 -7.84 8.32
CA LEU A 213 13.06 -8.38 8.76
C LEU A 213 12.83 -9.54 9.72
N ARG A 214 13.37 -10.72 9.41
CA ARG A 214 13.41 -11.91 10.29
C ARG A 214 14.79 -12.05 10.91
N PHE A 215 14.81 -12.25 12.22
CA PHE A 215 16.04 -12.51 12.97
C PHE A 215 15.84 -13.64 13.98
N GLU A 216 16.94 -14.31 14.36
CA GLU A 216 16.89 -15.47 15.27
C GLU A 216 16.91 -15.07 16.75
N THR A 217 17.70 -14.06 17.11
CA THR A 217 17.84 -13.56 18.49
C THR A 217 17.91 -12.04 18.53
N TYR A 218 17.42 -11.44 19.61
CA TYR A 218 17.48 -9.99 19.86
C TYR A 218 18.93 -9.49 19.77
N ASP A 219 19.86 -10.23 20.38
CA ASP A 219 21.27 -9.91 20.42
C ASP A 219 21.94 -10.04 19.06
N GLY A 220 21.61 -11.09 18.29
CA GLY A 220 22.15 -11.29 16.95
C GLY A 220 21.78 -10.14 16.02
N TYR A 221 20.51 -9.71 16.06
CA TYR A 221 20.05 -8.54 15.31
C TYR A 221 20.71 -7.25 15.79
N SER A 222 20.77 -7.02 17.10
CA SER A 222 21.39 -5.81 17.68
C SER A 222 22.87 -5.72 17.33
N ALA A 223 23.62 -6.82 17.42
CA ALA A 223 25.02 -6.88 17.02
C ALA A 223 25.20 -6.63 15.51
N PHE A 224 24.30 -7.13 14.67
CA PHE A 224 24.30 -6.82 13.24
C PHE A 224 24.09 -5.33 12.97
N VAL A 225 23.10 -4.72 13.62
CA VAL A 225 22.80 -3.29 13.43
C VAL A 225 23.91 -2.40 13.95
N ALA A 226 24.55 -2.76 15.08
CA ALA A 226 25.65 -2.00 15.65
C ALA A 226 26.88 -1.89 14.71
N ARG A 227 27.03 -2.83 13.77
CA ARG A 227 28.11 -2.82 12.75
C ARG A 227 27.76 -2.04 11.48
N GLN A 228 26.52 -1.58 11.33
CA GLN A 228 26.11 -0.84 10.12
C GLN A 228 26.67 0.59 10.13
N PRO A 229 26.89 1.20 8.95
CA PRO A 229 27.20 2.63 8.85
C PRO A 229 26.04 3.47 9.39
N ASP A 230 26.31 4.73 9.76
CA ASP A 230 25.34 5.60 10.46
C ASP A 230 24.02 5.79 9.69
N ASP A 231 24.09 5.89 8.37
CA ASP A 231 22.94 6.06 7.48
C ASP A 231 22.04 4.82 7.46
N ALA A 232 22.63 3.63 7.40
CA ALA A 232 21.92 2.37 7.49
C ALA A 232 21.36 2.13 8.90
N PHE A 233 22.18 2.38 9.93
CA PHE A 233 21.78 2.28 11.34
C PHE A 233 20.54 3.13 11.64
N ALA A 234 20.53 4.38 11.18
CA ALA A 234 19.41 5.29 11.39
C ALA A 234 18.09 4.84 10.74
N ALA A 235 18.15 3.95 9.76
CA ALA A 235 16.99 3.35 9.11
C ALA A 235 16.52 2.05 9.79
N CYS A 236 17.26 1.52 10.76
CA CYS A 236 16.85 0.34 11.54
C CYS A 236 15.88 0.70 12.66
N GLY A 237 14.84 -0.12 12.83
CA GLY A 237 14.02 -0.14 14.04
C GLY A 237 14.57 -1.10 15.10
N ALA A 238 14.24 -0.83 16.36
CA ALA A 238 14.47 -1.77 17.44
C ALA A 238 13.63 -3.05 17.22
N PRO A 239 14.18 -4.24 17.53
CA PRO A 239 13.40 -5.47 17.47
C PRO A 239 12.28 -5.46 18.53
N PRO A 240 11.17 -6.20 18.31
CA PRO A 240 10.15 -6.39 19.33
C PRO A 240 10.77 -6.92 20.63
N GLY A 241 10.55 -6.21 21.73
CA GLY A 241 11.15 -6.49 23.03
C GLY A 241 10.29 -5.94 24.18
N HIS A 242 10.86 -5.88 25.37
CA HIS A 242 10.27 -5.14 26.49
C HIS A 242 10.53 -3.65 26.28
N LEU A 243 9.48 -2.83 26.36
CA LEU A 243 9.55 -1.40 26.07
C LEU A 243 9.36 -0.58 27.34
N PHE A 244 10.27 0.34 27.59
CA PHE A 244 10.17 1.37 28.62
C PHE A 244 9.93 2.73 27.97
N GLU A 245 8.91 3.46 28.41
CA GLU A 245 8.82 4.89 28.15
C GLU A 245 9.45 5.66 29.29
N VAL A 246 10.50 6.43 29.00
CA VAL A 246 11.36 7.06 30.01
C VAL A 246 11.46 8.56 29.77
N THR A 247 11.37 9.35 30.84
CA THR A 247 11.69 10.78 30.84
C THR A 247 12.88 11.09 31.72
N ASP A 248 13.34 12.34 31.70
CA ASP A 248 14.40 12.85 32.57
C ASP A 248 15.78 12.17 32.34
N LEU A 249 15.97 11.56 31.17
CA LEU A 249 17.26 11.01 30.78
C LEU A 249 18.23 12.11 30.33
N PRO A 250 19.54 11.96 30.60
CA PRO A 250 20.55 12.88 30.09
C PRO A 250 20.62 12.85 28.56
N ALA A 251 21.03 13.97 27.95
CA ALA A 251 21.19 14.06 26.49
C ALA A 251 22.23 13.07 25.93
N HIS A 252 23.21 12.69 26.75
CA HIS A 252 24.19 11.65 26.45
C HIS A 252 23.80 10.38 27.20
N LEU A 253 23.55 9.30 26.45
CA LEU A 253 23.23 7.98 27.00
C LEU A 253 24.52 7.13 27.00
N PRO A 254 25.21 6.98 28.14
CA PRO A 254 26.48 6.27 28.18
C PRO A 254 26.31 4.80 27.77
N GLY A 255 27.25 4.30 26.98
CA GLY A 255 27.23 2.94 26.45
C GLY A 255 26.48 2.79 25.12
N LEU A 256 25.79 3.83 24.63
CA LEU A 256 25.08 3.78 23.35
C LEU A 256 25.82 4.58 22.26
N ARG A 257 25.95 3.99 21.07
CA ARG A 257 26.19 4.73 19.83
C ARG A 257 24.89 5.43 19.45
N VAL A 258 24.94 6.76 19.35
CA VAL A 258 23.77 7.58 19.04
C VAL A 258 23.94 8.23 17.67
N VAL A 259 22.97 8.01 16.79
CA VAL A 259 22.90 8.63 15.46
C VAL A 259 21.66 9.49 15.37
N ARG A 260 21.81 10.69 14.81
CA ARG A 260 20.70 11.60 14.50
C ARG A 260 20.35 11.51 13.02
N HIS A 261 19.07 11.31 12.73
CA HIS A 261 18.54 11.31 11.37
C HIS A 261 17.35 12.26 11.27
N GLY A 262 17.58 13.43 10.68
CA GLY A 262 16.68 14.57 10.81
C GLY A 262 16.48 14.93 12.29
N ASN A 263 15.23 14.92 12.72
CA ASN A 263 14.86 15.21 14.12
C ASN A 263 14.69 13.94 14.98
N ARG A 264 15.03 12.76 14.46
CA ARG A 264 14.97 11.50 15.21
C ARG A 264 16.35 11.17 15.77
N LEU A 265 16.36 10.69 17.01
CA LEU A 265 17.53 10.10 17.65
C LEU A 265 17.31 8.59 17.71
N ALA A 266 18.29 7.83 17.24
CA ALA A 266 18.38 6.39 17.42
C ALA A 266 19.68 6.08 18.17
N GLY A 267 19.57 5.28 19.22
CA GLY A 267 20.68 4.85 20.06
C GLY A 267 20.72 3.33 20.16
N LEU A 268 21.91 2.75 20.06
CA LEU A 268 22.13 1.32 20.26
C LEU A 268 23.49 1.08 20.88
N GLY A 269 23.56 0.19 21.86
CA GLY A 269 24.81 -0.24 22.44
C GLY A 269 24.62 -1.28 23.53
N GLN A 270 25.72 -1.62 24.20
CA GLN A 270 25.72 -2.60 25.28
C GLN A 270 25.89 -1.92 26.63
N VAL A 271 25.07 -2.34 27.60
CA VAL A 271 25.15 -1.95 29.00
C VAL A 271 25.18 -3.23 29.83
N ASP A 272 26.27 -3.44 30.58
CA ASP A 272 26.48 -4.66 31.38
C ASP A 272 26.27 -5.96 30.56
N GLY A 273 26.72 -5.93 29.30
CA GLY A 273 26.58 -7.05 28.35
C GLY A 273 25.21 -7.17 27.68
N VAL A 274 24.24 -6.31 28.01
CA VAL A 274 22.87 -6.31 27.46
C VAL A 274 22.73 -5.28 26.35
N TRP A 275 22.15 -5.68 25.22
CA TRP A 275 21.80 -4.76 24.14
C TRP A 275 20.62 -3.87 24.51
N ILE A 276 20.82 -2.56 24.41
CA ILE A 276 19.80 -1.54 24.68
C ILE A 276 19.59 -0.70 23.42
N TRP A 277 18.33 -0.60 23.01
CA TRP A 277 17.87 0.33 21.97
C TRP A 277 17.21 1.53 22.61
N ALA A 278 17.49 2.74 22.12
CA ALA A 278 16.85 3.98 22.56
C ALA A 278 16.38 4.81 21.36
N ARG A 279 15.16 5.35 21.40
CA ARG A 279 14.66 6.29 20.40
C ARG A 279 13.73 7.34 21.00
N HIS A 280 13.62 8.53 20.41
CA HIS A 280 12.59 9.48 20.84
C HIS A 280 11.19 8.99 20.47
N GLY A 281 10.23 9.12 21.39
CA GLY A 281 8.82 8.78 21.16
C GLY A 281 8.07 9.75 20.22
N GLY A 282 8.74 10.80 19.72
CA GLY A 282 8.19 11.75 18.76
C GLY A 282 9.06 13.01 18.60
N LEU A 283 8.76 13.83 17.58
CA LEU A 283 9.52 15.04 17.19
C LEU A 283 9.75 16.08 18.32
N ARG A 284 8.89 16.08 19.33
CA ARG A 284 8.93 17.02 20.47
C ARG A 284 8.70 16.32 21.81
N SER A 285 8.69 14.99 21.82
CA SER A 285 8.41 14.26 23.04
C SER A 285 9.68 14.22 23.91
N PRO A 286 9.60 14.63 25.19
CA PRO A 286 10.67 14.38 26.14
C PRO A 286 10.79 12.89 26.50
N VAL A 287 9.88 12.05 26.00
CA VAL A 287 9.90 10.60 26.21
C VAL A 287 10.91 9.96 25.26
N ILE A 288 11.80 9.16 25.84
CA ILE A 288 12.67 8.22 25.16
C ILE A 288 12.08 6.82 25.37
N GLU A 289 11.84 6.14 24.26
CA GLU A 289 11.46 4.74 24.21
C GLU A 289 12.73 3.89 24.26
N ILE A 290 12.86 3.05 25.29
CA ILE A 290 13.96 2.09 25.46
C ILE A 290 13.44 0.68 25.24
N SER A 291 14.00 -0.05 24.27
CA SER A 291 13.70 -1.46 24.01
C SER A 291 14.88 -2.33 24.44
N VAL A 292 14.55 -3.49 25.01
CA VAL A 292 15.51 -4.51 25.43
C VAL A 292 14.91 -5.91 25.24
N ASP A 293 15.73 -6.95 25.17
CA ASP A 293 15.24 -8.32 25.29
C ASP A 293 14.46 -8.51 26.62
N PRO A 294 13.26 -9.14 26.61
CA PRO A 294 12.46 -9.34 27.82
C PRO A 294 13.19 -10.05 28.97
N ALA A 295 14.18 -10.89 28.68
CA ALA A 295 15.00 -11.56 29.69
C ALA A 295 15.90 -10.58 30.46
N HIS A 296 16.19 -9.39 29.90
CA HIS A 296 17.10 -8.40 30.47
C HIS A 296 16.39 -7.12 30.96
N ARG A 297 15.06 -7.16 31.13
CA ARG A 297 14.27 -6.00 31.59
C ARG A 297 14.77 -5.39 32.91
N GLU A 298 15.23 -6.21 33.86
CA GLU A 298 15.68 -5.72 35.17
C GLU A 298 17.01 -4.97 35.06
N VAL A 299 17.90 -5.43 34.18
CA VAL A 299 19.18 -4.76 33.88
C VAL A 299 18.91 -3.41 33.23
N ALA A 300 18.02 -3.36 32.23
CA ALA A 300 17.62 -2.10 31.60
C ALA A 300 16.96 -1.13 32.59
N ALA A 301 16.06 -1.61 33.46
CA ALA A 301 15.42 -0.78 34.48
C ALA A 301 16.42 -0.24 35.51
N ALA A 302 17.39 -1.05 35.95
CA ALA A 302 18.47 -0.61 36.83
C ALA A 302 19.34 0.46 36.17
N TRP A 303 19.72 0.26 34.90
CA TRP A 303 20.46 1.24 34.12
C TRP A 303 19.70 2.56 33.98
N ILE A 304 18.41 2.52 33.60
CA ILE A 304 17.55 3.72 33.50
C ILE A 304 17.54 4.50 34.82
N ARG A 305 17.36 3.80 35.96
CA ARG A 305 17.38 4.44 37.29
C ARG A 305 18.74 5.01 37.65
N SER A 306 19.84 4.35 37.26
CA SER A 306 21.21 4.86 37.49
C SER A 306 21.46 6.18 36.77
N LEU A 307 20.80 6.38 35.62
CA LEU A 307 20.80 7.63 34.85
C LEU A 307 19.81 8.69 35.40
N LYS A 308 19.15 8.40 36.53
CA LYS A 308 18.06 9.20 37.11
C LYS A 308 16.84 9.34 36.18
N GLY A 309 16.71 8.47 35.17
CA GLY A 309 15.54 8.44 34.30
C GLY A 309 14.31 7.94 35.03
N ARG A 310 13.14 8.51 34.69
CA ARG A 310 11.84 8.13 35.24
C ARG A 310 11.09 7.27 34.24
N ILE A 311 10.81 6.02 34.62
CA ILE A 311 9.97 5.12 33.82
C ILE A 311 8.50 5.55 34.00
N LYS A 312 7.87 5.99 32.92
CA LYS A 312 6.44 6.33 32.88
C LYS A 312 5.57 5.09 32.73
N GLN A 313 5.95 4.22 31.79
CA GLN A 313 5.18 3.04 31.44
C GLN A 313 6.12 1.91 31.04
N GLN A 314 5.67 0.68 31.30
CA GLN A 314 6.34 -0.56 30.92
C GLN A 314 5.37 -1.39 30.12
N PHE A 315 5.84 -1.93 29.01
CA PHE A 315 5.05 -2.81 28.17
C PHE A 315 5.71 -4.18 28.07
N GLY A 316 4.90 -5.22 28.28
CA GLY A 316 5.33 -6.61 28.21
C GLY A 316 5.80 -7.02 26.81
N PRO A 317 6.40 -8.23 26.68
CA PRO A 317 6.82 -8.77 25.40
C PRO A 317 5.65 -8.82 24.41
N GLY A 318 5.89 -8.38 23.17
CA GLY A 318 4.88 -8.37 22.11
C GLY A 318 4.09 -7.08 21.97
N TYR A 319 4.36 -6.06 22.80
CA TYR A 319 3.81 -4.71 22.57
C TYR A 319 4.44 -4.10 21.32
N ARG A 320 3.59 -3.71 20.34
CA ARG A 320 4.00 -2.93 19.17
C ARG A 320 3.45 -1.52 19.32
N THR A 321 4.31 -0.52 19.36
CA THR A 321 3.91 0.85 19.04
C THR A 321 3.75 0.95 17.53
N VAL A 322 2.59 0.58 16.99
CA VAL A 322 2.25 0.88 15.58
C VAL A 322 1.83 2.34 15.51
N LYS A 323 2.81 3.26 15.49
CA LYS A 323 2.56 4.66 15.13
C LYS A 323 2.48 4.77 13.60
N LYS A 324 1.28 4.67 13.04
CA LYS A 324 0.97 5.17 11.69
C LYS A 324 0.26 6.52 11.85
N GLY A 325 0.98 7.61 11.60
CA GLY A 325 0.42 8.97 11.70
C GLY A 325 0.26 9.49 13.14
N PRO A 326 -0.48 10.59 13.37
CA PRO A 326 -0.65 11.23 14.69
C PRO A 326 -1.46 10.39 15.70
N TYR A 327 -1.80 9.13 15.38
CA TYR A 327 -2.62 8.25 16.19
C TYR A 327 -1.78 7.11 16.78
N THR A 328 -1.99 6.84 18.07
CA THR A 328 -1.52 5.63 18.76
C THR A 328 -2.76 4.79 18.98
N TRP A 329 -2.86 3.62 18.34
CA TRP A 329 -3.94 2.67 18.60
C TRP A 329 -3.40 1.54 19.48
N ASP A 330 -4.03 1.32 20.64
CA ASP A 330 -3.91 0.11 21.44
C ASP A 330 -5.04 -0.84 21.00
N TYR A 331 -4.73 -2.00 20.39
CA TYR A 331 -5.74 -3.02 20.12
C TYR A 331 -5.64 -4.17 21.11
N THR A 332 -6.75 -4.41 21.82
CA THR A 332 -7.25 -5.77 22.09
C THR A 332 -8.47 -5.92 21.18
N LEU A 333 -8.46 -6.87 20.23
CA LEU A 333 -9.51 -7.01 19.21
C LEU A 333 -10.92 -7.14 19.84
N PRO A 334 -11.87 -6.23 19.56
CA PRO A 334 -13.29 -6.52 19.65
C PRO A 334 -13.87 -6.82 18.25
N GLU A 335 -14.97 -7.56 18.21
CA GLU A 335 -15.75 -7.83 17.00
C GLU A 335 -16.24 -6.51 16.36
N HIS A 336 -15.98 -6.33 15.06
CA HIS A 336 -16.28 -5.09 14.33
C HIS A 336 -17.67 -5.11 13.68
N PRO A 337 -18.32 -3.93 13.53
CA PRO A 337 -19.63 -3.78 12.93
C PRO A 337 -19.61 -3.73 11.39
N ILE A 338 -20.75 -4.11 10.80
CA ILE A 338 -21.07 -4.24 9.38
C ILE A 338 -21.03 -2.87 8.66
N ARG A 339 -20.38 -2.80 7.48
CA ARG A 339 -20.35 -1.61 6.58
C ARG A 339 -21.13 -1.83 5.28
N THR A 340 -21.65 -0.74 4.71
CA THR A 340 -22.58 -0.70 3.57
C THR A 340 -21.86 -0.39 2.23
N PRO A 341 -22.26 -0.99 1.10
CA PRO A 341 -21.64 -0.82 -0.22
C PRO A 341 -21.69 0.61 -0.80
N ALA A 342 -20.69 0.97 -1.62
CA ALA A 342 -20.67 2.18 -2.45
C ALA A 342 -21.68 2.08 -3.63
N PRO A 343 -22.14 3.21 -4.21
CA PRO A 343 -23.03 3.18 -5.37
C PRO A 343 -22.30 2.72 -6.65
N PRO A 344 -22.94 1.92 -7.53
CA PRO A 344 -22.33 1.42 -8.75
C PRO A 344 -22.05 2.55 -9.76
N PRO A 345 -20.97 2.46 -10.56
CA PRO A 345 -20.66 3.44 -11.59
C PRO A 345 -21.69 3.41 -12.73
N PRO A 346 -22.01 4.57 -13.35
CA PRO A 346 -22.92 4.62 -14.49
C PRO A 346 -22.37 3.89 -15.73
N ALA A 347 -23.28 3.29 -16.51
CA ALA A 347 -22.95 2.53 -17.72
C ALA A 347 -22.16 3.36 -18.76
N PRO A 348 -21.23 2.75 -19.53
CA PRO A 348 -20.46 3.46 -20.54
C PRO A 348 -21.36 3.95 -21.69
N HIS A 349 -21.42 5.26 -21.87
CA HIS A 349 -22.07 5.87 -23.03
C HIS A 349 -21.23 5.64 -24.30
N PRO A 350 -21.87 5.40 -25.46
CA PRO A 350 -21.15 5.35 -26.74
C PRO A 350 -20.38 6.66 -26.97
N PRO A 351 -19.21 6.62 -27.63
CA PRO A 351 -18.37 7.79 -27.84
C PRO A 351 -19.12 8.81 -28.69
N ALA A 352 -19.68 9.82 -28.02
CA ALA A 352 -20.23 10.99 -28.70
C ALA A 352 -19.11 11.67 -29.49
N ALA A 353 -19.42 12.13 -30.69
CA ALA A 353 -18.47 12.89 -31.52
C ALA A 353 -17.78 13.96 -30.67
N VAL A 354 -16.45 13.93 -30.67
CA VAL A 354 -15.60 14.81 -29.87
C VAL A 354 -15.73 16.22 -30.42
N GLN A 355 -16.57 17.04 -29.79
CA GLN A 355 -16.56 18.47 -30.04
C GLN A 355 -15.27 19.06 -29.44
N PRO A 356 -14.60 19.99 -30.14
CA PRO A 356 -13.39 20.60 -29.64
C PRO A 356 -13.65 21.35 -28.32
N PRO A 357 -12.68 21.37 -27.38
CA PRO A 357 -12.82 22.07 -26.11
C PRO A 357 -13.07 23.56 -26.36
N ALA A 358 -13.91 24.18 -25.53
CA ALA A 358 -14.21 25.60 -25.62
C ALA A 358 -12.91 26.44 -25.62
N PRO A 359 -12.79 27.56 -26.35
CA PRO A 359 -11.56 28.35 -26.36
C PRO A 359 -11.20 28.89 -24.97
N ALA A 360 -9.90 29.02 -24.70
CA ALA A 360 -9.40 29.62 -23.46
C ALA A 360 -9.77 31.11 -23.43
N ARG A 361 -10.24 31.58 -22.27
CA ARG A 361 -10.71 32.97 -22.10
C ARG A 361 -9.63 33.92 -21.59
N THR A 362 -8.62 33.37 -20.92
CA THR A 362 -7.52 34.13 -20.33
C THR A 362 -6.19 33.52 -20.75
N PRO A 363 -5.08 34.30 -20.69
CA PRO A 363 -3.73 33.76 -20.89
C PRO A 363 -3.39 32.62 -19.93
N GLU A 364 -3.91 32.67 -18.71
CA GLU A 364 -3.71 31.61 -17.71
C GLU A 364 -4.44 30.32 -18.08
N GLU A 365 -5.70 30.40 -18.52
CA GLU A 365 -6.42 29.25 -19.06
C GLU A 365 -5.70 28.65 -20.28
N ALA A 366 -5.14 29.49 -21.15
CA ALA A 366 -4.37 29.02 -22.32
C ALA A 366 -3.10 28.28 -21.90
N ALA A 367 -2.39 28.76 -20.88
CA ALA A 367 -1.21 28.11 -20.34
C ALA A 367 -1.54 26.76 -19.65
N ILE A 368 -2.60 26.72 -18.83
CA ILE A 368 -3.09 25.48 -18.19
C ILE A 368 -3.46 24.45 -19.25
N ARG A 369 -4.14 24.87 -20.32
CA ARG A 369 -4.47 24.00 -21.46
C ARG A 369 -3.22 23.43 -22.11
N ALA A 370 -2.22 24.26 -22.38
CA ALA A 370 -0.98 23.80 -23.01
C ALA A 370 -0.24 22.78 -22.14
N GLU A 371 -0.18 23.00 -20.83
CA GLU A 371 0.43 22.07 -19.87
C GLU A 371 -0.39 20.77 -19.72
N ALA A 372 -1.73 20.84 -19.65
CA ALA A 372 -2.61 19.68 -19.56
C ALA A 372 -2.55 18.82 -20.82
N GLU A 373 -2.46 19.45 -21.98
CA GLU A 373 -2.29 18.78 -23.28
C GLU A 373 -0.91 18.09 -23.38
N ALA A 374 0.15 18.70 -22.83
CA ALA A 374 1.45 18.05 -22.73
C ALA A 374 1.44 16.85 -21.79
N LEU A 375 0.70 16.94 -20.66
CA LEU A 375 0.54 15.84 -19.70
C LEU A 375 -0.27 14.69 -20.30
N ARG A 376 -1.36 14.98 -21.03
CA ARG A 376 -2.15 13.99 -21.78
C ARG A 376 -1.28 13.19 -22.74
N ARG A 377 -0.46 13.88 -23.54
CA ARG A 377 0.48 13.21 -24.47
C ARG A 377 1.54 12.37 -23.77
N LEU A 378 1.93 12.74 -22.55
CA LEU A 378 2.85 11.92 -21.75
C LEU A 378 2.17 10.63 -21.30
N LEU A 379 0.94 10.73 -20.76
CA LEU A 379 0.11 9.58 -20.39
C LEU A 379 -0.15 8.63 -21.57
N GLU A 380 -0.55 9.17 -22.73
CA GLU A 380 -0.78 8.39 -23.96
C GLU A 380 0.45 7.60 -24.42
N ARG A 381 1.67 8.14 -24.19
CA ARG A 381 2.93 7.47 -24.56
C ARG A 381 3.40 6.47 -23.52
N SER A 382 3.24 6.79 -22.23
CA SER A 382 3.82 6.01 -21.14
C SER A 382 2.91 4.87 -20.67
N GLU A 383 1.59 5.03 -20.74
CA GLU A 383 0.63 4.15 -20.09
C GLU A 383 -0.41 3.62 -21.09
N PRO A 384 -0.26 2.40 -21.62
CA PRO A 384 -1.21 1.82 -22.57
C PRO A 384 -2.66 1.76 -22.05
N GLN A 385 -2.83 1.60 -20.73
CA GLN A 385 -4.14 1.61 -20.08
C GLN A 385 -4.85 2.97 -20.18
N TRP A 386 -4.09 4.07 -20.28
CA TRP A 386 -4.66 5.41 -20.44
C TRP A 386 -5.64 5.44 -21.61
N SER A 387 -5.16 5.07 -22.81
CA SER A 387 -5.92 5.08 -24.05
C SER A 387 -7.06 4.07 -24.06
N ALA A 388 -6.93 2.96 -23.31
CA ALA A 388 -7.95 1.91 -23.24
C ALA A 388 -9.22 2.37 -22.50
N SER A 389 -9.08 3.22 -21.49
CA SER A 389 -10.20 3.75 -20.68
C SER A 389 -10.40 5.26 -20.80
N TRP A 390 -9.69 5.92 -21.73
CA TRP A 390 -9.82 7.37 -21.89
C TRP A 390 -11.21 7.76 -22.40
N ARG A 391 -11.79 8.77 -21.75
CA ARG A 391 -13.03 9.42 -22.18
C ARG A 391 -12.90 10.94 -22.10
N PRO A 392 -13.54 11.68 -23.01
CA PRO A 392 -13.63 13.13 -22.89
C PRO A 392 -14.45 13.51 -21.65
N VAL A 393 -14.05 14.59 -20.99
CA VAL A 393 -14.79 15.20 -19.88
C VAL A 393 -15.44 16.50 -20.38
N ARG A 394 -16.68 16.75 -19.96
CA ARG A 394 -17.40 18.00 -20.27
C ARG A 394 -17.91 18.61 -18.99
N LEU A 395 -17.50 19.85 -18.72
CA LEU A 395 -17.82 20.55 -17.49
C LEU A 395 -18.66 21.79 -17.80
N GLY A 396 -19.62 22.10 -16.92
CA GLY A 396 -20.52 23.24 -17.11
C GLY A 396 -19.78 24.58 -17.11
N ARG A 397 -20.37 25.61 -17.72
CA ARG A 397 -19.79 26.97 -17.72
C ARG A 397 -19.68 27.60 -16.33
N SER A 398 -20.45 27.08 -15.36
CA SER A 398 -20.43 27.47 -13.95
C SER A 398 -19.38 26.73 -13.10
N GLU A 399 -18.63 25.82 -13.71
CA GLU A 399 -17.50 25.14 -13.06
C GLU A 399 -16.30 26.10 -12.94
N PRO A 400 -15.43 25.95 -11.91
CA PRO A 400 -14.24 26.77 -11.76
C PRO A 400 -13.38 26.70 -13.03
N ALA A 401 -12.91 27.86 -13.50
CA ALA A 401 -12.36 28.02 -14.83
C ALA A 401 -11.13 27.13 -15.09
N HIS A 402 -10.22 27.01 -14.13
CA HIS A 402 -9.00 26.20 -14.27
C HIS A 402 -9.34 24.72 -14.24
N VAL A 403 -10.28 24.32 -13.38
CA VAL A 403 -10.74 22.93 -13.29
C VAL A 403 -11.38 22.46 -14.58
N ARG A 404 -12.25 23.31 -15.16
CA ARG A 404 -12.88 23.07 -16.45
C ARG A 404 -11.82 22.89 -17.55
N VAL A 405 -10.91 23.86 -17.68
CA VAL A 405 -9.89 23.83 -18.74
C VAL A 405 -8.96 22.63 -18.60
N PHE A 406 -8.53 22.29 -17.38
CA PHE A 406 -7.69 21.13 -17.12
C PHE A 406 -8.36 19.83 -17.55
N TRP A 407 -9.56 19.53 -17.02
CA TRP A 407 -10.23 18.26 -17.30
C TRP A 407 -10.81 18.15 -18.71
N GLU A 408 -11.31 19.24 -19.31
CA GLU A 408 -11.74 19.24 -20.72
C GLU A 408 -10.57 18.99 -21.69
N THR A 409 -9.34 19.28 -21.26
CA THR A 409 -8.12 19.06 -22.07
C THR A 409 -7.51 17.68 -21.80
N LEU A 410 -7.36 17.29 -20.53
CA LEU A 410 -6.78 16.02 -20.13
C LEU A 410 -7.72 14.84 -20.44
N GLY A 411 -9.02 15.01 -20.17
CA GLY A 411 -10.00 13.92 -20.14
C GLY A 411 -9.91 13.08 -18.87
N TRP A 412 -10.66 11.98 -18.82
CA TRP A 412 -10.68 11.04 -17.70
C TRP A 412 -10.26 9.65 -18.17
N SER A 413 -9.57 8.90 -17.33
CA SER A 413 -9.26 7.49 -17.57
C SER A 413 -9.33 6.74 -16.24
N ASP A 414 -9.79 5.50 -16.27
CA ASP A 414 -9.89 4.64 -15.08
C ASP A 414 -8.51 4.35 -14.46
N LEU A 415 -7.42 4.60 -15.20
CA LEU A 415 -6.05 4.64 -14.68
C LEU A 415 -5.89 5.53 -13.44
N LEU A 416 -6.67 6.62 -13.35
CA LEU A 416 -6.64 7.61 -12.27
C LEU A 416 -7.58 7.25 -11.11
N ALA A 417 -8.49 6.29 -11.28
CA ALA A 417 -9.51 5.94 -10.30
C ALA A 417 -8.97 5.50 -8.92
N PRO A 418 -7.76 4.91 -8.77
CA PRO A 418 -7.21 4.60 -7.46
C PRO A 418 -6.96 5.84 -6.58
N ASP A 419 -6.59 6.96 -7.18
CA ASP A 419 -6.13 8.16 -6.45
C ASP A 419 -7.10 9.34 -6.58
N LEU A 420 -7.96 9.33 -7.61
CA LEU A 420 -8.89 10.39 -7.93
C LEU A 420 -10.29 9.86 -8.21
N SER A 421 -11.29 10.67 -7.89
CA SER A 421 -12.67 10.49 -8.32
C SER A 421 -12.94 11.23 -9.63
N PRO A 422 -13.93 10.76 -10.43
CA PRO A 422 -14.35 11.46 -11.63
C PRO A 422 -14.69 12.95 -11.37
N PRO A 423 -14.30 13.88 -12.27
CA PRO A 423 -14.34 15.31 -12.00
C PRO A 423 -15.74 15.92 -12.01
N GLU A 424 -16.76 15.17 -12.44
CA GLU A 424 -18.14 15.63 -12.53
C GLU A 424 -18.81 15.78 -11.15
N ARG A 425 -19.24 17.00 -10.80
CA ARG A 425 -19.87 17.29 -9.49
C ARG A 425 -21.06 16.39 -9.16
N ALA A 426 -21.89 16.05 -10.14
CA ALA A 426 -23.12 15.28 -9.90
C ALA A 426 -22.83 13.88 -9.36
N GLY A 427 -21.89 13.16 -9.98
CA GLY A 427 -21.45 11.84 -9.52
C GLY A 427 -20.79 11.92 -8.15
N GLY A 428 -19.87 12.88 -7.98
CA GLY A 428 -19.21 13.10 -6.68
C GLY A 428 -20.18 13.41 -5.54
N ARG A 429 -21.23 14.20 -5.77
CA ARG A 429 -22.26 14.50 -4.76
C ARG A 429 -23.08 13.28 -4.36
N ALA A 430 -23.41 12.41 -5.31
CA ALA A 430 -24.12 11.17 -5.03
C ALA A 430 -23.24 10.24 -4.18
N ALA A 431 -21.96 10.08 -4.53
CA ALA A 431 -21.00 9.29 -3.77
C ALA A 431 -20.77 9.84 -2.35
N VAL A 432 -20.58 11.16 -2.19
CA VAL A 432 -20.43 11.80 -0.87
C VAL A 432 -21.67 11.60 0.00
N ARG A 433 -22.88 11.66 -0.56
CA ARG A 433 -24.10 11.37 0.20
C ARG A 433 -24.12 9.93 0.71
N ALA A 434 -23.80 8.97 -0.14
CA ALA A 434 -23.72 7.57 0.25
C ALA A 434 -22.65 7.34 1.35
N LEU A 435 -21.49 7.99 1.24
CA LEU A 435 -20.45 7.93 2.27
C LEU A 435 -20.94 8.48 3.62
N LEU A 436 -21.60 9.63 3.64
CA LEU A 436 -22.15 10.22 4.87
C LEU A 436 -23.26 9.36 5.49
N GLU A 437 -24.10 8.73 4.67
CA GLU A 437 -25.12 7.78 5.13
C GLU A 437 -24.49 6.55 5.76
N ASN A 438 -23.44 6.00 5.13
CA ASN A 438 -22.69 4.85 5.64
C ASN A 438 -22.00 5.18 6.97
N TYR A 439 -21.42 6.37 7.12
CA TYR A 439 -20.80 6.81 8.37
C TYR A 439 -21.82 6.97 9.49
N ALA A 440 -22.98 7.57 9.19
CA ALA A 440 -24.06 7.70 10.16
C ALA A 440 -24.65 6.35 10.59
N ALA A 441 -24.61 5.33 9.72
CA ALA A 441 -25.05 3.99 10.04
C ALA A 441 -24.02 3.22 10.91
N GLY A 442 -22.73 3.41 10.65
CA GLY A 442 -21.64 2.74 11.37
C GLY A 442 -21.30 3.35 12.73
N ASP A 443 -21.57 4.65 12.93
CA ASP A 443 -21.33 5.36 14.18
C ASP A 443 -22.52 6.27 14.55
N PRO A 444 -23.31 5.92 15.60
CA PRO A 444 -24.40 6.76 16.10
C PRO A 444 -23.95 8.16 16.57
N GLY A 445 -22.66 8.34 16.86
CA GLY A 445 -22.02 9.59 17.21
C GLY A 445 -21.73 10.50 16.02
N PHE A 446 -21.74 9.98 14.79
CA PHE A 446 -21.46 10.76 13.59
C PHE A 446 -22.58 11.79 13.32
N ARG A 447 -22.21 13.08 13.25
CA ARG A 447 -23.16 14.20 13.12
C ARG A 447 -23.11 14.95 11.80
N LEU A 448 -22.08 14.76 10.99
CA LEU A 448 -21.90 15.54 9.75
C LEU A 448 -23.01 15.23 8.73
N ARG A 449 -23.64 16.27 8.20
CA ARG A 449 -24.70 16.18 7.19
C ARG A 449 -24.26 16.88 5.90
N PRO A 450 -24.91 16.58 4.75
CA PRO A 450 -24.60 17.26 3.49
C PRO A 450 -24.66 18.80 3.53
N LYS A 451 -25.45 19.38 4.44
CA LYS A 451 -25.56 20.84 4.64
C LYS A 451 -24.35 21.48 5.33
N ASP A 452 -23.53 20.66 6.00
CA ASP A 452 -22.35 21.09 6.75
C ASP A 452 -21.09 21.07 5.87
N LEU A 453 -21.20 20.54 4.64
CA LEU A 453 -20.17 20.58 3.60
C LEU A 453 -20.23 21.91 2.83
N PRO A 454 -19.16 22.26 2.08
CA PRO A 454 -19.18 23.38 1.13
C PRO A 454 -20.45 23.41 0.27
N ARG A 455 -20.95 24.61 -0.06
CA ARG A 455 -22.19 24.74 -0.84
C ARG A 455 -22.04 24.13 -2.25
N ALA A 456 -20.83 24.22 -2.79
CA ALA A 456 -20.42 23.59 -4.04
C ALA A 456 -19.11 22.82 -3.81
N TYR A 457 -19.07 21.59 -4.32
CA TYR A 457 -17.91 20.72 -4.23
C TYR A 457 -17.98 19.63 -5.31
N ARG A 458 -16.84 19.03 -5.60
CA ARG A 458 -16.68 17.71 -6.21
C ARG A 458 -15.97 16.78 -5.24
N LEU A 459 -16.19 15.47 -5.40
CA LEU A 459 -15.39 14.46 -4.72
C LEU A 459 -14.00 14.44 -5.37
N VAL A 460 -12.96 14.49 -4.55
CA VAL A 460 -11.56 14.42 -5.00
C VAL A 460 -11.06 12.99 -4.90
N SER A 461 -11.18 12.37 -3.73
CA SER A 461 -10.71 11.01 -3.44
C SER A 461 -11.47 10.47 -2.23
N VAL A 462 -11.48 9.15 -2.08
CA VAL A 462 -11.91 8.44 -0.88
C VAL A 462 -10.66 7.73 -0.38
N ASP A 463 -10.38 7.78 0.93
CA ASP A 463 -9.25 7.01 1.44
C ASP A 463 -9.48 5.50 1.25
N GLU A 464 -8.39 4.73 1.19
CA GLU A 464 -8.45 3.29 0.91
C GLU A 464 -9.24 2.50 1.96
N GLN A 465 -9.39 3.05 3.16
CA GLN A 465 -10.08 2.42 4.27
C GLN A 465 -11.57 2.81 4.29
N GLY A 466 -11.99 3.73 3.42
CA GLY A 466 -13.27 4.40 3.47
C GLY A 466 -13.53 5.11 4.80
N VAL A 467 -12.49 5.53 5.55
CA VAL A 467 -12.58 6.21 6.86
C VAL A 467 -12.58 7.75 6.69
N GLY A 468 -12.43 8.23 5.48
CA GLY A 468 -12.39 9.63 5.15
C GLY A 468 -12.44 9.84 3.64
N PHE A 469 -12.74 11.07 3.26
CA PHE A 469 -12.77 11.45 1.86
C PHE A 469 -12.43 12.94 1.71
N SER A 470 -11.91 13.30 0.54
CA SER A 470 -11.53 14.66 0.23
C SER A 470 -12.49 15.27 -0.79
N ILE A 471 -12.85 16.52 -0.60
CA ILE A 471 -13.71 17.29 -1.51
C ILE A 471 -13.09 18.66 -1.78
N THR A 472 -13.47 19.30 -2.87
CA THR A 472 -13.10 20.70 -3.12
C THR A 472 -14.01 21.67 -2.38
N ASP A 473 -13.52 22.79 -1.88
CA ASP A 473 -14.36 23.92 -1.46
C ASP A 473 -14.54 24.92 -2.60
N GLU A 474 -15.65 24.78 -3.33
CA GLU A 474 -16.03 25.67 -4.43
C GLU A 474 -17.03 26.73 -4.01
N SER A 475 -17.09 27.04 -2.71
CA SER A 475 -17.98 28.08 -2.18
C SER A 475 -17.54 29.48 -2.60
N SER A 476 -16.25 29.65 -2.94
CA SER A 476 -15.70 30.89 -3.50
C SER A 476 -15.66 30.86 -5.03
N ALA A 477 -15.55 32.04 -5.65
CA ALA A 477 -15.35 32.18 -7.10
C ALA A 477 -13.90 31.90 -7.54
N ALA A 478 -13.10 31.20 -6.72
CA ALA A 478 -11.72 30.87 -7.07
C ALA A 478 -11.69 30.01 -8.36
N PRO A 479 -10.81 30.31 -9.32
CA PRO A 479 -10.74 29.55 -10.57
C PRO A 479 -10.22 28.12 -10.36
N ASP A 480 -9.47 27.90 -9.26
CA ASP A 480 -8.97 26.62 -8.77
C ASP A 480 -9.26 26.53 -7.26
N PRO A 481 -10.22 25.70 -6.84
CA PRO A 481 -10.65 25.60 -5.44
C PRO A 481 -9.64 24.83 -4.58
N PRO A 482 -9.54 25.12 -3.27
CA PRO A 482 -8.78 24.28 -2.35
C PRO A 482 -9.48 22.93 -2.10
N ILE A 483 -8.72 21.97 -1.58
CA ILE A 483 -9.20 20.67 -1.13
C ILE A 483 -9.33 20.69 0.38
N VAL A 484 -10.44 20.15 0.88
CA VAL A 484 -10.67 19.88 2.28
C VAL A 484 -10.91 18.38 2.49
N THR A 485 -10.40 17.84 3.59
CA THR A 485 -10.63 16.44 3.99
C THR A 485 -11.77 16.37 5.00
N VAL A 486 -12.60 15.35 4.88
CA VAL A 486 -13.69 15.02 5.80
C VAL A 486 -13.30 13.76 6.57
N LEU A 487 -13.19 13.89 7.90
CA LEU A 487 -12.83 12.78 8.78
C LEU A 487 -14.11 12.07 9.27
N SER A 488 -14.19 10.74 9.12
CA SER A 488 -15.35 9.99 9.63
C SER A 488 -15.42 9.94 11.16
N GLU A 489 -14.30 10.05 11.87
CA GLU A 489 -14.25 9.85 13.33
C GLU A 489 -15.00 10.93 14.12
N ASP A 490 -14.89 12.19 13.69
CA ASP A 490 -15.44 13.33 14.41
C ASP A 490 -16.26 14.27 13.50
N GLY A 491 -16.39 13.91 12.22
CA GLY A 491 -17.11 14.71 11.24
C GLY A 491 -16.46 16.07 10.95
N ARG A 492 -15.19 16.30 11.32
CA ARG A 492 -14.53 17.57 10.99
C ARG A 492 -14.19 17.66 9.51
N VAL A 493 -14.25 18.89 9.01
CA VAL A 493 -13.80 19.29 7.69
C VAL A 493 -12.54 20.13 7.88
N LEU A 494 -11.40 19.64 7.40
CA LEU A 494 -10.10 20.29 7.60
C LEU A 494 -9.48 20.71 6.26
N PRO A 495 -8.79 21.85 6.20
CA PRO A 495 -7.98 22.19 5.02
C PRO A 495 -6.92 21.11 4.75
N GLU A 496 -6.84 20.65 3.50
CA GLU A 496 -5.87 19.62 3.11
C GLU A 496 -4.85 20.19 2.12
N ARG A 497 -5.32 20.74 0.99
CA ARG A 497 -4.46 21.28 -0.07
C ARG A 497 -5.00 22.61 -0.60
N PRO A 498 -4.14 23.54 -1.03
CA PRO A 498 -4.57 24.86 -1.49
C PRO A 498 -5.13 24.88 -2.92
N SER A 499 -4.96 23.82 -3.72
CA SER A 499 -5.28 23.79 -5.14
C SER A 499 -5.64 22.38 -5.59
N TYR A 500 -6.83 22.22 -6.17
CA TYR A 500 -7.31 20.97 -6.72
C TYR A 500 -6.63 20.61 -8.04
N VAL A 501 -6.48 21.58 -8.95
CA VAL A 501 -5.87 21.32 -10.27
C VAL A 501 -4.42 20.88 -10.12
N ARG A 502 -3.65 21.47 -9.20
CA ARG A 502 -2.26 21.05 -8.96
C ARG A 502 -2.17 19.65 -8.38
N PHE A 503 -3.06 19.32 -7.44
CA PHE A 503 -3.12 17.99 -6.85
C PHE A 503 -3.46 16.93 -7.92
N ALA A 504 -4.51 17.16 -8.71
CA ALA A 504 -4.92 16.24 -9.77
C ALA A 504 -3.85 16.08 -10.85
N ALA A 505 -3.18 17.17 -11.25
CA ALA A 505 -2.09 17.12 -12.23
C ALA A 505 -0.86 16.37 -11.70
N ALA A 506 -0.52 16.52 -10.42
CA ALA A 506 0.58 15.79 -9.80
C ALA A 506 0.30 14.28 -9.80
N LEU A 507 -0.91 13.85 -9.43
CA LEU A 507 -1.32 12.45 -9.48
C LEU A 507 -1.34 11.89 -10.92
N ALA A 508 -1.82 12.66 -11.88
CA ALA A 508 -1.78 12.28 -13.29
C ALA A 508 -0.34 12.16 -13.82
N LEU A 509 0.59 13.00 -13.37
CA LEU A 509 2.02 12.87 -13.69
C LEU A 509 2.64 11.63 -13.04
N LEU A 510 2.32 11.34 -11.77
CA LEU A 510 2.77 10.11 -11.11
C LEU A 510 2.24 8.86 -11.82
N ALA A 511 0.98 8.87 -12.27
CA ALA A 511 0.43 7.79 -13.09
C ALA A 511 1.21 7.62 -14.40
N ALA A 512 1.59 8.72 -15.07
CA ALA A 512 2.40 8.67 -16.29
C ALA A 512 3.84 8.15 -16.08
N LEU A 513 4.31 8.09 -14.83
CA LEU A 513 5.64 7.64 -14.43
C LEU A 513 5.59 6.30 -13.65
N ARG A 514 4.45 5.60 -13.64
CA ARG A 514 4.27 4.36 -12.85
C ARG A 514 5.25 3.25 -13.24
N GLY A 515 5.69 3.22 -14.51
CA GLY A 515 6.72 2.29 -15.00
C GLY A 515 8.17 2.66 -14.64
N PHE A 516 8.42 3.75 -13.92
CA PHE A 516 9.76 4.21 -13.54
C PHE A 516 10.09 3.79 -12.10
N ASP A 517 11.38 3.53 -11.82
CA ASP A 517 11.89 3.33 -10.45
C ASP A 517 11.83 4.66 -9.68
N ALA A 518 11.00 4.69 -8.64
CA ALA A 518 10.73 5.88 -7.83
C ALA A 518 11.51 5.85 -6.51
N ARG A 519 12.27 6.91 -6.21
CA ARG A 519 13.07 7.02 -4.98
C ARG A 519 12.98 8.42 -4.37
N PRO A 520 12.96 8.57 -3.04
CA PRO A 520 13.07 9.89 -2.42
C PRO A 520 14.38 10.59 -2.82
N HIS A 521 14.29 11.85 -3.26
CA HIS A 521 15.45 12.68 -3.57
C HIS A 521 16.07 13.24 -2.28
N ARG A 522 17.35 12.94 -2.05
CA ARG A 522 18.13 13.47 -0.92
C ARG A 522 19.26 14.33 -1.43
N GLY A 523 18.95 15.51 -1.95
CA GLY A 523 19.97 16.41 -2.46
C GLY A 523 19.40 17.68 -3.04
N ARG A 524 20.29 18.54 -3.53
CA ARG A 524 19.88 19.71 -4.32
C ARG A 524 19.19 19.21 -5.61
N PRO A 525 18.03 19.76 -6.00
CA PRO A 525 17.40 19.38 -7.27
C PRO A 525 18.39 19.67 -8.42
N PRO A 526 18.65 18.70 -9.31
CA PRO A 526 19.43 18.95 -10.51
C PRO A 526 18.70 19.98 -11.39
N ARG A 527 19.46 20.67 -12.25
CA ARG A 527 18.86 21.54 -13.27
C ARG A 527 18.23 20.69 -14.36
N GLY A 528 17.07 21.12 -14.85
CA GLY A 528 16.35 20.46 -15.93
C GLY A 528 15.26 21.37 -16.49
N ARG A 529 14.45 20.84 -17.38
CA ARG A 529 13.27 21.53 -17.91
C ARG A 529 12.13 21.43 -16.90
N GLU A 530 11.35 22.49 -16.74
CA GLU A 530 10.09 22.47 -15.99
C GLU A 530 8.93 22.37 -17.00
N PRO A 531 8.42 21.16 -17.31
CA PRO A 531 7.39 21.01 -18.32
C PRO A 531 6.00 21.50 -17.88
N PHE A 532 5.77 21.58 -16.57
CA PHE A 532 4.44 21.86 -15.98
C PHE A 532 4.51 22.94 -14.87
N PRO A 533 5.05 24.14 -15.14
CA PRO A 533 5.32 25.12 -14.09
C PRO A 533 4.07 25.62 -13.36
N ARG A 534 2.87 25.52 -13.96
CA ARG A 534 1.61 25.90 -13.30
C ARG A 534 0.88 24.71 -12.69
N LEU A 535 0.86 23.58 -13.40
CA LEU A 535 0.16 22.37 -12.99
C LEU A 535 0.90 21.59 -11.91
N VAL A 536 2.22 21.40 -12.05
CA VAL A 536 3.03 20.65 -11.08
C VAL A 536 4.29 21.45 -10.77
N PRO A 537 4.16 22.58 -10.04
CA PRO A 537 5.30 23.45 -9.74
C PRO A 537 6.38 22.67 -8.99
N GLY A 538 7.62 22.72 -9.50
CA GLY A 538 8.75 21.96 -8.98
C GLY A 538 8.99 20.60 -9.64
N ALA A 539 8.13 20.17 -10.58
CA ALA A 539 8.44 19.04 -11.44
C ALA A 539 9.55 19.41 -12.43
N VAL A 540 10.66 18.67 -12.39
CA VAL A 540 11.84 18.89 -13.21
C VAL A 540 12.13 17.64 -14.04
N GLN A 541 12.11 17.79 -15.35
CA GLN A 541 12.59 16.77 -16.28
C GLN A 541 14.09 17.00 -16.53
N VAL A 542 14.93 16.11 -15.99
CA VAL A 542 16.40 16.17 -16.17
C VAL A 542 16.77 15.60 -17.53
N THR A 543 16.18 14.46 -17.88
CA THR A 543 16.28 13.78 -19.18
C THR A 543 14.93 13.13 -19.49
N GLU A 544 14.75 12.53 -20.67
CA GLU A 544 13.52 11.81 -21.00
C GLU A 544 13.19 10.70 -19.98
N ASP A 545 14.23 9.98 -19.53
CA ASP A 545 14.12 8.87 -18.58
C ASP A 545 14.42 9.25 -17.12
N HIS A 546 14.51 10.55 -16.78
CA HIS A 546 14.88 10.99 -15.42
C HIS A 546 14.10 12.23 -15.01
N TRP A 547 13.26 12.07 -14.00
CA TRP A 547 12.36 13.10 -13.50
C TRP A 547 12.58 13.33 -12.01
N LEU A 548 12.35 14.56 -11.57
CA LEU A 548 12.03 14.88 -10.18
C LEU A 548 10.63 15.43 -10.11
N VAL A 549 9.82 14.88 -9.22
CA VAL A 549 8.41 15.26 -9.07
C VAL A 549 8.11 15.45 -7.58
N PRO A 550 7.47 16.57 -7.18
CA PRO A 550 6.93 16.72 -5.85
C PRO A 550 5.86 15.66 -5.56
N ASP A 551 6.02 14.95 -4.46
CA ASP A 551 5.04 14.00 -3.96
C ASP A 551 3.85 14.77 -3.38
N PRO A 552 2.64 14.70 -4.00
CA PRO A 552 1.47 15.41 -3.52
C PRO A 552 0.92 14.83 -2.21
N LEU A 553 1.45 13.69 -1.73
CA LEU A 553 1.02 13.02 -0.50
C LEU A 553 2.05 13.20 0.64
N ALA A 554 3.35 13.20 0.35
CA ALA A 554 4.40 13.14 1.37
C ALA A 554 5.31 14.37 1.50
N GLU A 555 5.00 15.49 0.84
CA GLU A 555 5.78 16.76 0.89
C GLU A 555 7.29 16.59 0.62
N GLN A 556 7.64 15.55 -0.13
CA GLN A 556 9.02 15.22 -0.51
C GLN A 556 9.19 15.29 -2.03
N LEU A 557 10.43 15.36 -2.50
CA LEU A 557 10.73 15.19 -3.93
C LEU A 557 11.01 13.71 -4.21
N LEU A 558 10.41 13.19 -5.27
CA LEU A 558 10.67 11.85 -5.80
C LEU A 558 11.52 11.96 -7.06
N VAL A 559 12.51 11.09 -7.18
CA VAL A 559 13.30 10.85 -8.40
C VAL A 559 12.72 9.63 -9.09
N PHE A 560 12.36 9.76 -10.36
CA PHE A 560 11.91 8.66 -11.22
C PHE A 560 12.98 8.38 -12.27
N ARG A 561 13.36 7.11 -12.44
CA ARG A 561 14.30 6.65 -13.48
C ARG A 561 13.74 5.44 -14.22
N ARG A 562 13.80 5.47 -15.55
CA ARG A 562 13.37 4.33 -16.37
C ARG A 562 14.39 3.20 -16.37
#